data_AF-A0A960M011-F1
#
_entry.id   AF-A0A960M011-F1
#
_cell.length_a   1.000
_cell.length_b   1.000
_cell.length_c   1.000
_cell.angle_alpha   90.00
_cell.angle_beta   90.00
_cell.angle_gamma   90.00
#
_symmetry.space_group_name_H-M   'P 1'
#
loop_
_entity.id
_entity.type
_entity.pdbx_description
1 polymer ?
#
loop_
_entity_poly.entity_id
_entity_poly.type
_entity_poly.pdbx_seq_one_letter_code
_entity_poly.pdbx_strand_id
1 'polypeptide(L)'
;MHLANLSVGFTGVVYAWMLYGMTPSTEGYSVVNHPWQPHVQHAHVLVAPLLIFAIGSFWWGHALTYRQRGIREGRRTGITMIYTATPMILSGYALQTSVSEGWRNVWVVVHVTASLLWLGCFTGHWLVHRLQPASSTR
;
A
#
# COMPACT_ATOMS: atom_id res chain seq x y z
N MET A 1 -1.34 -12.02 2.87
CA MET A 1 -0.44 -10.90 2.53
C MET A 1 -0.42 -10.59 1.03
N HIS A 2 0.08 -11.50 0.18
CA HIS A 2 0.20 -11.25 -1.27
C HIS A 2 -1.11 -10.87 -1.95
N LEU A 3 -2.20 -11.62 -1.73
CA LEU A 3 -3.49 -11.34 -2.33
C LEU A 3 -4.01 -9.95 -1.94
N ALA A 4 -4.02 -9.64 -0.64
CA ALA A 4 -4.44 -8.33 -0.15
C ALA A 4 -3.57 -7.19 -0.72
N ASN A 5 -2.26 -7.38 -0.78
CA ASN A 5 -1.33 -6.41 -1.37
C ASN A 5 -1.59 -6.19 -2.86
N LEU A 6 -1.86 -7.28 -3.60
CA LEU A 6 -2.19 -7.22 -5.02
C LEU A 6 -3.54 -6.55 -5.26
N SER A 7 -4.57 -6.88 -4.48
CA SER A 7 -5.90 -6.26 -4.59
C SER A 7 -5.86 -4.75 -4.32
N VAL A 8 -5.20 -4.33 -3.24
CA VAL A 8 -5.08 -2.90 -2.89
C VAL A 8 -4.20 -2.16 -3.90
N GLY A 9 -3.05 -2.73 -4.26
CA GLY A 9 -2.16 -2.13 -5.26
C GLY A 9 -2.82 -1.98 -6.62
N PHE A 10 -3.52 -3.04 -7.10
CA PHE A 10 -4.23 -3.02 -8.37
C PHE A 10 -5.33 -1.96 -8.40
N THR A 11 -6.22 -1.96 -7.39
CA THR A 11 -7.30 -0.96 -7.31
C THR A 11 -6.76 0.47 -7.19
N GLY A 12 -5.64 0.68 -6.48
CA GLY A 12 -4.99 1.99 -6.36
C GLY A 12 -4.41 2.48 -7.69
N VAL A 13 -3.72 1.62 -8.43
CA VAL A 13 -3.17 1.95 -9.76
C VAL A 13 -4.29 2.24 -10.76
N VAL A 14 -5.32 1.40 -10.81
CA VAL A 14 -6.48 1.62 -11.70
C VAL A 14 -7.18 2.93 -11.36
N TYR A 15 -7.35 3.23 -10.07
CA TYR A 15 -7.96 4.49 -9.64
C TYR A 15 -7.12 5.70 -10.04
N ALA A 16 -5.80 5.66 -9.83
CA ALA A 16 -4.88 6.73 -10.26
C ALA A 16 -4.91 6.93 -11.79
N TRP A 17 -4.97 5.83 -12.56
CA TRP A 17 -5.12 5.90 -14.01
C TRP A 17 -6.43 6.57 -14.44
N MET A 18 -7.55 6.26 -13.79
CA MET A 18 -8.82 6.95 -14.06
C MET A 18 -8.74 8.44 -13.72
N LEU A 19 -8.04 8.80 -12.63
CA LEU A 19 -7.95 10.18 -12.18
C LEU A 19 -7.04 11.06 -13.06
N TYR A 20 -5.91 10.52 -13.53
CA TYR A 20 -4.87 11.30 -14.19
C TYR A 20 -4.67 10.97 -15.68
N GLY A 21 -5.07 9.79 -16.13
CA GLY A 21 -4.83 9.28 -17.48
C GLY A 21 -6.06 9.30 -18.39
N MET A 22 -7.26 9.48 -17.84
CA MET A 22 -8.51 9.55 -18.62
C MET A 22 -9.01 10.98 -18.71
N THR A 23 -9.50 11.36 -19.90
CA THR A 23 -10.15 12.66 -20.10
C THR A 23 -11.52 12.69 -19.44
N PRO A 24 -11.95 13.85 -18.88
CA PRO A 24 -13.29 14.01 -18.34
C PRO A 24 -14.35 13.57 -19.35
N SER A 25 -15.42 12.93 -18.88
CA SER A 25 -16.57 12.62 -19.73
C SER A 25 -17.09 13.90 -20.38
N THR A 26 -17.48 13.83 -21.65
CA THR A 26 -17.89 14.95 -22.51
C THR A 26 -19.09 15.76 -22.02
N GLU A 27 -19.73 15.32 -20.93
CA GLU A 27 -20.75 16.04 -20.18
C GLU A 27 -20.07 17.20 -19.42
N GLY A 28 -20.32 18.46 -19.82
CA GLY A 28 -19.62 19.68 -19.36
C GLY A 28 -19.63 20.01 -17.86
N TYR A 29 -20.15 19.12 -17.00
CA TYR A 29 -20.23 19.26 -15.54
C TYR A 29 -19.88 17.96 -14.78
N SER A 30 -19.25 16.97 -15.42
CA SER A 30 -18.95 15.72 -14.74
C SER A 30 -17.84 15.88 -13.69
N VAL A 31 -18.12 15.38 -12.48
CA VAL A 31 -17.18 15.34 -11.35
C VAL A 31 -16.18 14.17 -11.48
N VAL A 32 -16.44 13.22 -12.38
CA VAL A 32 -15.62 12.01 -12.57
C VAL A 32 -15.13 11.89 -14.01
N ASN A 33 -13.93 11.37 -14.18
CA ASN A 33 -13.35 11.15 -15.50
C ASN A 33 -13.86 9.88 -16.17
N HIS A 34 -14.29 8.89 -15.38
CA HIS A 34 -14.78 7.61 -15.87
C HIS A 34 -15.97 7.10 -15.03
N PRO A 35 -17.03 6.51 -15.63
CA PRO A 35 -18.20 6.03 -14.87
C PRO A 35 -17.87 5.04 -13.75
N TRP A 36 -16.80 4.24 -13.92
CA TRP A 36 -16.34 3.29 -12.89
C TRP A 36 -15.40 3.87 -11.83
N GLN A 37 -14.97 5.13 -11.95
CA GLN A 37 -14.08 5.78 -10.97
C GLN A 37 -14.57 5.62 -9.51
N PRO A 38 -15.84 5.92 -9.16
CA PRO A 38 -16.31 5.75 -7.78
C PRO A 38 -16.32 4.28 -7.32
N HIS A 39 -16.61 3.35 -8.22
CA HIS A 39 -16.60 1.91 -7.90
C HIS A 39 -15.20 1.41 -7.58
N VAL A 40 -14.19 1.82 -8.35
CA VAL A 40 -12.79 1.46 -8.08
C VAL A 40 -12.30 2.11 -6.79
N GLN A 41 -12.69 3.36 -6.51
CA GLN A 41 -12.39 4.02 -5.24
C GLN A 41 -12.96 3.24 -4.05
N HIS A 42 -14.24 2.87 -4.10
CA HIS A 42 -14.87 2.09 -3.03
C HIS A 42 -14.22 0.72 -2.88
N ALA A 43 -13.90 0.03 -3.99
CA ALA A 43 -13.19 -1.24 -3.95
C ALA A 43 -11.84 -1.09 -3.23
N HIS A 44 -11.06 -0.06 -3.57
CA HIS A 44 -9.78 0.21 -2.91
C HIS A 44 -9.92 0.43 -1.41
N VAL A 45 -10.90 1.24 -0.99
CA VAL A 45 -11.20 1.50 0.43
C VAL A 45 -11.65 0.23 1.15
N LEU A 46 -12.45 -0.63 0.50
CA LEU A 46 -12.93 -1.88 1.09
C LEU A 46 -11.83 -2.94 1.24
N VAL A 47 -10.90 -3.04 0.29
CA VAL A 47 -9.82 -4.04 0.37
C VAL A 47 -8.64 -3.57 1.23
N ALA A 48 -8.47 -2.26 1.46
CA ALA A 48 -7.38 -1.71 2.27
C ALA A 48 -7.32 -2.28 3.71
N PRO A 49 -8.43 -2.41 4.46
CA PRO A 49 -8.44 -3.08 5.77
C PRO A 49 -7.88 -4.51 5.76
N LEU A 50 -8.08 -5.27 4.67
CA LEU A 50 -7.54 -6.63 4.55
C LEU A 50 -6.01 -6.61 4.49
N LEU A 51 -5.41 -5.62 3.84
CA LEU A 51 -3.95 -5.45 3.81
C LEU A 51 -3.43 -5.04 5.18
N ILE A 52 -4.10 -4.11 5.87
CA ILE A 52 -3.72 -3.70 7.24
C ILE A 52 -3.74 -4.90 8.18
N PHE A 53 -4.81 -5.69 8.14
CA PHE A 53 -4.91 -6.92 8.93
C PHE A 53 -3.83 -7.93 8.58
N ALA A 54 -3.53 -8.12 7.29
CA ALA A 54 -2.45 -9.00 6.85
C ALA A 54 -1.06 -8.55 7.33
N ILE A 55 -0.78 -7.24 7.32
CA ILE A 55 0.44 -6.65 7.89
C ILE A 55 0.54 -6.98 9.38
N GLY A 56 -0.52 -6.74 10.16
CA GLY A 56 -0.56 -7.04 11.59
C GLY A 56 -0.36 -8.53 11.89
N SER A 57 -1.01 -9.39 11.12
CA SER A 57 -0.90 -10.85 11.25
C SER A 57 0.52 -11.35 10.97
N PHE A 58 1.16 -10.82 9.92
CA PHE A 58 2.56 -11.14 9.60
C PHE A 58 3.53 -10.56 10.62
N TRP A 59 3.27 -9.36 11.15
CA TRP A 59 4.07 -8.79 12.22
C TRP A 59 4.13 -9.74 13.42
N TRP A 60 2.98 -10.25 13.85
CA TRP A 60 2.88 -11.16 15.00
C TRP A 60 3.54 -12.52 14.73
N GLY A 61 3.21 -13.17 13.60
CA GLY A 61 3.69 -14.52 13.31
C GLY A 61 5.15 -14.59 12.85
N HIS A 62 5.62 -13.56 12.12
CA HIS A 62 6.94 -13.57 11.48
C HIS A 62 7.90 -12.59 12.15
N ALA A 63 7.59 -11.29 12.14
CA ALA A 63 8.55 -10.26 12.58
C ALA A 63 8.86 -10.37 14.08
N LEU A 64 7.84 -10.60 14.92
CA LEU A 64 8.03 -10.76 16.36
C LEU A 64 8.81 -12.03 16.69
N THR A 65 8.52 -13.15 16.02
CA THR A 65 9.25 -14.42 16.18
C THR A 65 10.73 -14.24 15.81
N TYR A 66 11.04 -13.55 14.71
CA TYR A 66 12.42 -13.25 14.30
C TYR A 66 13.13 -12.38 15.34
N ARG A 67 12.43 -11.37 15.88
CA ARG A 67 12.95 -10.51 16.93
C ARG A 67 13.24 -11.28 18.23
N GLN A 68 12.33 -12.14 18.67
CA GLN A 68 12.48 -12.97 19.87
C GLN A 68 13.62 -13.97 19.74
N ARG A 69 13.83 -14.53 18.54
CA ARG A 69 14.93 -15.46 18.24
C ARG A 69 16.27 -14.76 17.93
N GLY A 70 16.34 -13.43 17.99
CA GLY A 70 17.57 -12.68 17.72
C GLY A 70 18.05 -12.73 16.27
N ILE A 71 17.21 -13.17 15.33
CA ILE A 71 17.57 -13.30 13.91
C ILE A 71 17.71 -11.91 13.30
N ARG A 72 18.88 -11.61 12.74
CA ARG A 72 19.20 -10.29 12.15
C ARG A 72 18.93 -10.24 10.64
N GLU A 73 18.81 -11.39 9.99
CA GLU A 73 18.51 -11.50 8.57
C GLU A 73 17.19 -10.78 8.23
N GLY A 74 17.18 -9.96 7.18
CA GLY A 74 15.99 -9.23 6.75
C GLY A 74 15.47 -8.15 7.71
N ARG A 75 16.14 -7.88 8.84
CA ARG A 75 15.66 -6.93 9.85
C ARG A 75 15.57 -5.49 9.33
N ARG A 76 16.56 -5.06 8.54
CA ARG A 76 16.55 -3.70 7.96
C ARG A 76 15.37 -3.53 7.01
N THR A 77 15.19 -4.45 6.07
CA THR A 77 14.09 -4.41 5.09
C THR A 77 12.73 -4.53 5.77
N GLY A 78 12.59 -5.37 6.80
CA GLY A 78 11.36 -5.47 7.60
C GLY A 78 11.05 -4.18 8.38
N ILE A 79 12.04 -3.50 8.96
CA ILE A 79 11.84 -2.20 9.63
C ILE A 79 11.44 -1.12 8.62
N THR A 80 12.12 -1.06 7.47
CA THR A 80 11.76 -0.12 6.40
C THR A 80 10.31 -0.28 5.95
N MET A 81 9.82 -1.52 5.86
CA MET A 81 8.42 -1.80 5.54
C MET A 81 7.43 -1.20 6.56
N ILE A 82 7.75 -1.18 7.86
CA ILE A 82 6.90 -0.52 8.87
C ILE A 82 6.86 0.99 8.62
N TYR A 83 8.03 1.57 8.37
CA TYR A 83 8.16 3.01 8.13
C TYR A 83 7.47 3.47 6.84
N THR A 84 7.30 2.60 5.84
CA THR A 84 6.54 2.92 4.63
C THR A 84 5.05 2.60 4.79
N ALA A 85 4.70 1.52 5.49
CA ALA A 85 3.30 1.16 5.77
C ALA A 85 2.58 2.22 6.63
N THR A 86 3.25 2.74 7.64
CA THR A 86 2.64 3.69 8.60
C THR A 86 2.12 4.96 7.92
N PRO A 87 2.94 5.74 7.18
CA PRO A 87 2.45 6.91 6.48
C PRO A 87 1.45 6.56 5.39
N MET A 88 1.59 5.41 4.70
CA MET A 88 0.61 4.94 3.72
C MET A 88 -0.78 4.76 4.34
N ILE A 89 -0.88 4.04 5.47
CA ILE A 89 -2.16 3.78 6.13
C ILE A 89 -2.76 5.07 6.70
N LEU A 90 -1.96 5.85 7.44
CA LEU A 90 -2.44 7.06 8.11
C LEU A 90 -2.88 8.13 7.12
N SER A 91 -2.13 8.34 6.04
CA SER A 91 -2.51 9.29 4.98
C SER A 91 -3.78 8.85 4.24
N GLY A 92 -4.01 7.54 4.09
CA GLY A 92 -5.25 7.03 3.50
C GLY A 92 -6.48 7.41 4.33
N TYR A 93 -6.39 7.32 5.65
CA TYR A 93 -7.43 7.79 6.57
C TYR A 93 -7.57 9.33 6.56
N ALA A 94 -6.44 10.05 6.59
CA ALA A 94 -6.43 11.50 6.55
C ALA A 94 -7.06 12.05 5.26
N LEU A 95 -6.87 11.36 4.13
CA LEU A 95 -7.49 11.73 2.85
C LEU A 95 -9.02 11.66 2.89
N GLN A 96 -9.59 10.68 3.58
CA GLN A 96 -11.04 10.50 3.71
C GLN A 96 -11.69 11.51 4.67
N THR A 97 -10.92 12.02 5.62
CA THR A 97 -11.42 12.91 6.68
C THR A 97 -11.07 14.38 6.44
N SER A 98 -10.24 14.68 5.45
CA SER A 98 -9.84 16.05 5.11
C SER A 98 -10.95 16.81 4.39
N VAL A 99 -11.34 17.94 4.96
CA VAL A 99 -12.33 18.85 4.38
C VAL A 99 -11.71 19.94 3.51
N SER A 100 -10.45 20.32 3.77
CA SER A 100 -9.77 21.33 2.95
C SER A 100 -9.08 20.70 1.75
N GLU A 101 -9.21 21.34 0.59
CA GLU A 101 -8.58 20.89 -0.65
C GLU A 101 -7.04 20.87 -0.53
N GLY A 102 -6.47 21.88 0.13
CA GLY A 102 -5.03 21.96 0.38
C GLY A 102 -4.48 20.77 1.16
N TRP A 103 -5.13 20.40 2.28
CA TRP A 103 -4.72 19.21 3.04
C TRP A 103 -4.96 17.93 2.26
N ARG A 104 -6.06 17.84 1.53
CA ARG A 104 -6.35 16.69 0.67
C ARG A 104 -5.23 16.45 -0.34
N ASN A 105 -4.75 17.48 -1.01
CA ASN A 105 -3.64 17.38 -1.96
C ASN A 105 -2.33 16.92 -1.29
N VAL A 106 -2.00 17.46 -0.11
CA VAL A 106 -0.83 17.01 0.66
C VAL A 106 -0.96 15.51 0.99
N TRP A 107 -2.12 15.07 1.47
CA TRP A 107 -2.33 13.67 1.81
C TRP A 107 -2.30 12.74 0.60
N VAL A 108 -2.78 13.17 -0.57
CA VAL A 108 -2.61 12.40 -1.82
C VAL A 108 -1.13 12.15 -2.10
N VAL A 109 -0.30 13.20 -2.06
CA VAL A 109 1.14 13.06 -2.32
C VAL A 109 1.78 12.10 -1.31
N VAL A 110 1.54 12.31 -0.01
CA VAL A 110 2.07 11.44 1.05
C VAL A 110 1.62 9.99 0.84
N HIS A 111 0.34 9.77 0.53
CA HIS A 111 -0.23 8.44 0.36
C HIS A 111 0.37 7.70 -0.83
N VAL A 112 0.44 8.37 -1.99
CA VAL A 112 0.97 7.77 -3.22
C VAL A 112 2.46 7.48 -3.08
N THR A 113 3.26 8.43 -2.56
CA THR A 113 4.69 8.21 -2.35
C THR A 113 4.94 7.06 -1.37
N ALA A 114 4.24 7.03 -0.24
CA ALA A 114 4.37 5.95 0.73
C ALA A 114 3.93 4.59 0.14
N SER A 115 2.88 4.57 -0.68
CA SER A 115 2.39 3.35 -1.36
C SER A 115 3.42 2.79 -2.34
N LEU A 116 4.06 3.64 -3.15
CA LEU A 116 5.11 3.22 -4.08
C LEU A 116 6.32 2.67 -3.33
N LEU A 117 6.76 3.35 -2.27
CA LEU A 117 7.84 2.88 -1.41
C LEU A 117 7.50 1.55 -0.74
N TRP A 118 6.27 1.40 -0.25
CA TRP A 118 5.76 0.16 0.33
C TRP A 118 5.80 -1.00 -0.68
N LEU A 119 5.25 -0.82 -1.88
CA LEU A 119 5.24 -1.86 -2.92
C LEU A 119 6.67 -2.27 -3.33
N GLY A 120 7.57 -1.30 -3.48
CA GLY A 120 8.98 -1.55 -3.78
C GLY A 120 9.68 -2.31 -2.65
N CYS A 121 9.51 -1.86 -1.40
CA CYS A 121 10.12 -2.52 -0.24
C CYS A 121 9.57 -3.94 -0.03
N PHE A 122 8.26 -4.13 -0.14
CA PHE A 122 7.61 -5.44 -0.02
C PHE A 122 8.13 -6.41 -1.08
N THR A 123 8.17 -5.97 -2.34
CA THR A 123 8.65 -6.79 -3.46
C THR A 123 10.14 -7.12 -3.30
N GLY A 124 10.96 -6.13 -2.92
CA GLY A 124 12.39 -6.34 -2.67
C GLY A 124 12.66 -7.28 -1.49
N HIS A 125 11.97 -7.10 -0.37
CA HIS A 125 12.08 -7.99 0.79
C HIS A 125 11.69 -9.43 0.41
N TRP A 126 10.56 -9.60 -0.30
CA TRP A 126 10.12 -10.91 -0.77
C TRP A 126 11.12 -11.55 -1.74
N LEU A 127 11.62 -10.80 -2.72
CA LEU A 127 12.53 -11.32 -3.75
C LEU A 127 13.87 -11.75 -3.14
N VAL A 128 14.46 -10.91 -2.28
CA VAL A 128 15.73 -11.22 -1.61
C VAL A 128 15.61 -12.51 -0.81
N HIS A 129 14.55 -12.67 -0.02
CA HIS A 129 14.42 -13.84 0.86
C HIS A 129 13.79 -15.06 0.20
N ARG A 130 13.17 -14.93 -0.98
CA ARG A 130 12.81 -16.09 -1.82
C ARG A 130 13.99 -16.63 -2.63
N LEU A 131 14.91 -15.76 -3.04
CA LEU A 131 16.04 -16.13 -3.88
C LEU A 131 17.27 -16.58 -3.08
N GLN A 132 17.30 -16.35 -1.76
CA GLN A 132 18.31 -16.96 -0.90
C GLN A 132 18.15 -18.49 -0.97
N PRO A 133 19.11 -19.21 -1.59
CA PRO A 133 19.12 -20.67 -1.48
C PRO A 133 19.25 -21.01 0.01
N ALA A 134 18.63 -22.11 0.44
CA ALA A 134 18.83 -22.64 1.78
C ALA A 134 20.34 -22.79 2.01
N SER A 135 20.94 -21.85 2.71
CA SER A 135 22.36 -21.94 3.07
C SER A 135 22.47 -23.15 3.96
N SER A 136 23.14 -24.19 3.46
CA SER A 136 23.49 -25.36 4.26
C SER A 136 24.17 -24.88 5.54
N THR A 137 23.58 -25.26 6.65
CA THR A 137 24.20 -25.46 7.97
C THR A 137 25.72 -25.25 7.98
N ARG A 138 26.17 -24.23 8.71
CA ARG A 138 27.44 -24.27 9.43
C ARG A 138 27.13 -24.53 10.90
#